data_AF-A0A8J3M5Q8-F1
#
_entry.id   AF-A0A8J3M5Q8-F1
#
_cell.length_a   1.000
_cell.length_b   1.000
_cell.length_c   1.000
_cell.angle_alpha   90.00
_cell.angle_beta   90.00
_cell.angle_gamma   90.00
#
_symmetry.space_group_name_H-M   'P 1'
#
loop_
_entity.id
_entity.type
_entity.pdbx_description
1 polymer ?
#
loop_
_entity_poly.entity_id
_entity_poly.type
_entity_poly.pdbx_seq_one_letter_code
_entity_poly.pdbx_strand_id
1 'polypeptide(L)'
;MILAIALPIFLLMALAAALPHLLLRLFPETFAGVLLNAAVCALLVTAIAAGYFFASYLARSTALLDLAGIAPAETVLHFLKLGLGAGLVWGPVLVLSVSYTPSRWKENVW
;
A
#
# COMPACT_ATOMS: atom_id res chain seq x y z
N MET A 1 11.26 22.01 4.80
CA MET A 1 11.72 21.12 3.71
C MET A 1 11.58 19.64 4.06
N ILE A 2 12.02 19.18 5.24
CA ILE A 2 11.91 17.75 5.65
C ILE A 2 10.46 17.27 5.80
N LEU A 3 9.58 18.08 6.39
CA LEU A 3 8.18 17.70 6.65
C LEU A 3 7.39 17.33 5.39
N ALA A 4 7.68 17.98 4.26
CA ALA A 4 7.00 17.73 2.99
C ALA A 4 7.29 16.34 2.39
N ILE A 5 8.44 15.75 2.76
CA ILE A 5 8.85 14.39 2.33
C ILE A 5 8.50 13.38 3.40
N ALA A 6 8.64 13.75 4.67
CA ALA A 6 8.39 12.85 5.78
C ALA A 6 6.89 12.53 5.95
N LEU A 7 6.00 13.51 5.74
CA LEU A 7 4.55 13.33 5.89
C LEU A 7 3.97 12.18 5.04
N PRO A 8 4.19 12.11 3.70
CA PRO A 8 3.65 11.01 2.90
C PRO A 8 4.24 9.65 3.29
N ILE A 9 5.50 9.60 3.73
CA ILE A 9 6.13 8.37 4.22
C ILE A 9 5.43 7.90 5.49
N PHE A 10 5.24 8.79 6.47
CA PHE A 10 4.55 8.45 7.72
C PHE A 10 3.10 8.04 7.48
N LEU A 11 2.40 8.68 6.54
CA LEU A 11 1.04 8.28 6.16
C LEU A 11 1.00 6.89 5.54
N LEU A 12 1.94 6.55 4.64
CA LEU A 12 2.03 5.21 4.05
C LEU A 12 2.34 4.15 5.11
N MET A 13 3.25 4.43 6.04
CA MET A 13 3.53 3.53 7.15
C MET A 13 2.32 3.34 8.07
N ALA A 14 1.61 4.43 8.41
CA ALA A 14 0.40 4.37 9.22
C ALA A 14 -0.71 3.55 8.52
N LEU A 15 -0.89 3.73 7.21
CA LEU A 15 -1.81 2.92 6.39
C LEU A 15 -1.43 1.44 6.42
N ALA A 16 -0.16 1.11 6.21
CA ALA A 16 0.32 -0.27 6.25
C ALA A 16 0.15 -0.92 7.63
N ALA A 17 0.22 -0.15 8.71
CA ALA A 17 -0.06 -0.64 10.06
C ALA A 17 -1.57 -0.80 10.34
N ALA A 18 -2.40 0.10 9.83
CA ALA A 18 -3.83 0.12 10.14
C ALA A 18 -4.65 -0.85 9.28
N LEU A 19 -4.33 -0.96 7.99
CA LEU A 19 -5.10 -1.74 7.01
C LEU A 19 -5.30 -3.21 7.41
N PRO A 20 -4.27 -3.95 7.87
CA PRO A 20 -4.44 -5.36 8.25
C PRO A 20 -5.47 -5.55 9.36
N HIS A 21 -5.54 -4.60 10.29
CA HIS A 21 -6.48 -4.64 11.42
C HIS A 21 -7.88 -4.18 11.02
N LEU A 22 -8.00 -3.22 10.10
CA LEU A 22 -9.27 -2.73 9.57
C LEU A 22 -9.96 -3.81 8.72
N LEU A 23 -9.20 -4.50 7.88
CA LEU A 23 -9.71 -5.51 6.96
C LEU A 23 -9.82 -6.90 7.61
N LEU A 24 -9.38 -7.06 8.86
CA LEU A 24 -9.32 -8.35 9.52
C LEU A 24 -10.67 -9.07 9.56
N ARG A 25 -11.77 -8.31 9.71
CA ARG A 25 -13.14 -8.84 9.79
C ARG A 25 -13.66 -9.39 8.47
N LEU A 26 -13.00 -9.10 7.35
CA LEU A 26 -13.43 -9.52 6.03
C LEU A 26 -12.84 -10.88 5.63
N PHE A 27 -11.76 -11.31 6.30
CA PHE A 27 -11.03 -12.52 5.96
C PHE A 27 -11.27 -13.64 6.98
N PRO A 28 -11.24 -14.91 6.55
CA PRO A 28 -11.40 -16.04 7.46
C PRO A 28 -10.24 -16.10 8.47
N GLU A 29 -10.51 -16.56 9.70
CA GLU A 29 -9.51 -16.79 10.76
C GLU A 29 -8.66 -18.05 10.48
N THR A 30 -7.94 -18.03 9.37
CA THR A 30 -7.04 -19.11 8.92
C THR A 30 -5.72 -18.52 8.44
N PHE A 31 -4.68 -19.35 8.37
CA PHE A 31 -3.40 -18.93 7.79
C PHE A 31 -3.56 -18.39 6.36
N ALA A 32 -4.38 -19.04 5.53
CA ALA A 32 -4.69 -18.58 4.19
C ALA A 32 -5.41 -17.21 4.19
N GLY A 33 -6.32 -16.98 5.15
CA GLY A 33 -6.97 -15.69 5.35
C GLY A 33 -6.01 -14.57 5.73
N VAL A 34 -5.02 -14.85 6.57
CA VAL A 34 -3.95 -13.90 6.92
C VAL A 34 -3.09 -13.55 5.70
N LEU A 35 -2.74 -14.54 4.87
CA LEU A 35 -1.99 -14.32 3.64
C LEU A 35 -2.79 -13.48 2.64
N LEU A 36 -4.09 -13.76 2.50
CA LEU A 36 -4.98 -12.99 1.63
C LEU A 36 -5.15 -11.55 2.12
N ASN A 37 -5.31 -11.35 3.43
CA ASN A 37 -5.35 -10.03 4.05
C ASN A 37 -4.07 -9.24 3.76
N ALA A 38 -2.91 -9.87 3.94
CA ALA A 38 -1.62 -9.27 3.65
C ALA A 38 -1.49 -8.87 2.18
N ALA A 39 -1.88 -9.74 1.26
CA ALA A 39 -1.85 -9.48 -0.18
C ALA A 39 -2.76 -8.31 -0.57
N VAL A 40 -3.99 -8.27 -0.06
CA VAL A 40 -4.94 -7.19 -0.32
C VAL A 40 -4.42 -5.87 0.26
N CYS A 41 -3.90 -5.87 1.49
CA CYS A 41 -3.29 -4.69 2.08
C CYS A 41 -2.09 -4.19 1.26
N ALA A 42 -1.22 -5.08 0.80
CA ALA A 42 -0.07 -4.73 -0.04
C ALA A 42 -0.51 -4.08 -1.36
N LEU A 43 -1.55 -4.62 -2.00
CA LEU A 43 -2.13 -4.05 -3.22
C LEU A 43 -2.71 -2.65 -2.96
N LEU A 44 -3.45 -2.47 -1.86
CA LEU A 44 -4.03 -1.19 -1.49
C LEU A 44 -2.96 -0.12 -1.21
N VAL A 45 -1.95 -0.44 -0.41
CA VAL A 45 -0.86 0.49 -0.11
C VAL A 45 -0.07 0.83 -1.37
N THR A 46 0.19 -0.16 -2.22
CA THR A 46 0.84 0.06 -3.53
C THR A 46 0.01 0.98 -4.42
N ALA A 47 -1.30 0.75 -4.52
CA ALA A 47 -2.20 1.59 -5.33
C ALA A 47 -2.27 3.02 -4.80
N ILE A 48 -2.34 3.20 -3.49
CA ILE A 48 -2.32 4.52 -2.85
C ILE A 48 -0.99 5.23 -3.11
N ALA A 49 0.14 4.53 -2.96
CA ALA A 49 1.46 5.08 -3.24
C ALA A 49 1.61 5.47 -4.71
N ALA A 50 1.22 4.60 -5.64
CA ALA A 50 1.23 4.85 -7.07
C ALA A 50 0.37 6.08 -7.43
N GLY A 51 -0.85 6.17 -6.88
CA GLY A 51 -1.74 7.32 -7.08
C GLY A 51 -1.16 8.62 -6.51
N TYR A 52 -0.54 8.56 -5.33
CA TYR A 52 0.14 9.70 -4.72
C TYR A 52 1.31 10.19 -5.59
N PHE A 53 2.15 9.29 -6.08
CA PHE A 53 3.25 9.66 -6.98
C PHE A 53 2.74 10.23 -8.29
N PHE A 54 1.71 9.62 -8.89
CA PHE A 54 1.08 10.13 -10.11
C PHE A 54 0.57 11.57 -9.92
N ALA A 55 -0.21 11.83 -8.87
CA ALA A 55 -0.74 13.16 -8.57
C ALA A 55 0.36 14.18 -8.26
N SER A 56 1.38 13.78 -7.49
CA SER A 56 2.50 14.64 -7.14
C SER A 56 3.34 15.05 -8.36
N TYR A 57 3.47 14.14 -9.32
CA TYR A 57 4.23 14.38 -10.55
C TYR A 57 3.41 15.19 -11.56
N LEU A 58 2.10 14.97 -11.62
CA LEU A 58 1.18 15.77 -12.41
C LEU A 58 1.18 17.25 -11.97
N ALA A 59 1.27 17.51 -10.67
CA ALA A 59 1.40 18.86 -10.12
C ALA A 59 2.72 19.56 -10.49
N ARG A 60 3.75 18.80 -10.92
CA ARG A 60 5.08 19.34 -11.28
C ARG A 60 5.30 19.45 -12.79
N SER A 61 4.59 18.65 -13.61
CA SER A 61 4.75 18.67 -15.06
C SER A 61 3.48 18.24 -15.79
N THR A 62 3.04 19.01 -16.79
CA THR A 62 1.92 18.65 -17.67
C THR A 62 2.26 17.59 -18.70
N ALA A 63 3.56 17.34 -18.97
CA ALA A 63 4.05 16.31 -19.89
C ALA A 63 3.54 14.89 -19.56
N LEU A 64 3.14 14.65 -18.31
CA LEU A 64 2.51 13.40 -17.91
C LEU A 64 1.09 13.20 -18.44
N LEU A 65 0.33 14.27 -18.66
CA LEU A 65 -1.01 14.16 -19.28
C LEU A 65 -0.88 13.71 -20.72
N ASP A 66 0.12 14.24 -21.44
CA ASP A 66 0.40 13.84 -22.82
C ASP A 66 0.88 12.38 -22.88
N LEU A 67 1.81 11.98 -21.99
CA LEU A 67 2.25 10.59 -21.87
C LEU A 67 1.13 9.63 -21.46
N ALA A 68 0.27 10.02 -20.53
CA ALA A 68 -0.89 9.21 -20.12
C ALA A 68 -1.92 9.09 -21.25
N GLY A 69 -2.08 10.12 -22.09
CA GLY A 69 -2.95 10.09 -23.26
C GLY A 69 -2.41 9.22 -24.40
N ILE A 70 -1.08 9.19 -24.60
CA ILE A 70 -0.42 8.46 -25.68
C ILE A 70 -0.11 7.00 -25.30
N ALA A 71 0.34 6.76 -24.07
CA ALA A 71 0.75 5.45 -23.56
C ALA A 71 0.21 5.19 -22.13
N PRO A 72 -1.12 5.03 -21.97
CA PRO A 72 -1.75 4.91 -20.65
C PRO A 72 -1.26 3.67 -19.88
N ALA A 73 -1.11 2.52 -20.56
CA ALA A 73 -0.69 1.28 -19.92
C ALA A 73 0.74 1.36 -19.37
N GLU A 74 1.68 1.95 -20.12
CA GLU A 74 3.07 2.12 -19.70
C GLU A 74 3.17 3.11 -18.54
N THR A 75 2.37 4.17 -18.57
CA THR A 75 2.28 5.16 -17.49
C THR A 75 1.80 4.49 -16.20
N VAL A 76 0.70 3.74 -16.24
CA VAL A 76 0.19 3.00 -15.07
C VAL A 76 1.22 2.01 -14.54
N LEU A 77 1.87 1.24 -15.42
CA LEU A 77 2.89 0.27 -15.04
C LEU A 77 4.09 0.96 -14.35
N HIS A 78 4.51 2.12 -14.83
CA HIS A 78 5.59 2.89 -14.23
C HIS A 78 5.28 3.28 -12.78
N PHE A 79 4.11 3.87 -12.54
CA PHE A 79 3.71 4.29 -11.19
C PHE A 79 3.42 3.11 -10.26
N LEU A 80 2.94 1.98 -10.80
CA LEU A 80 2.79 0.75 -10.03
C LEU A 80 4.14 0.21 -9.56
N LYS A 81 5.14 0.17 -10.45
CA LYS A 81 6.52 -0.21 -10.09
C LYS A 81 7.11 0.75 -9.05
N LEU A 82 6.83 2.04 -9.16
CA LEU A 82 7.26 3.04 -8.19
C LEU A 82 6.59 2.84 -6.82
N GLY A 83 5.29 2.55 -6.80
CA GLY A 83 4.55 2.19 -5.58
C GLY A 83 5.07 0.92 -4.92
N LEU A 84 5.44 -0.09 -5.72
CA LEU A 84 6.11 -1.31 -5.24
C LEU A 84 7.51 -1.01 -4.70
N GLY A 85 8.26 -0.11 -5.33
CA GLY A 85 9.56 0.35 -4.85
C GLY A 85 9.46 1.04 -3.47
N ALA A 86 8.38 1.79 -3.23
CA ALA A 86 8.07 2.33 -1.90
C ALA A 86 7.76 1.24 -0.85
N GLY A 87 7.53 -0.01 -1.29
CA GLY A 87 7.36 -1.18 -0.44
C GLY A 87 8.54 -1.48 0.48
N LEU A 88 9.74 -0.97 0.18
CA LEU A 88 10.87 -1.03 1.11
C LEU A 88 10.60 -0.28 2.42
N VAL A 89 9.70 0.70 2.41
CA VAL A 89 9.36 1.50 3.58
C VAL A 89 8.15 0.94 4.32
N TRP A 90 7.07 0.64 3.59
CA TRP A 90 5.82 0.18 4.21
C TRP A 90 5.74 -1.34 4.39
N GLY A 91 6.50 -2.11 3.62
CA GLY A 91 6.47 -3.57 3.61
C GLY A 91 6.82 -4.21 4.97
N PRO A 92 7.93 -3.82 5.63
CA PRO A 92 8.25 -4.34 6.96
C PRO A 92 7.17 -4.04 8.01
N VAL A 93 6.56 -2.85 7.94
CA VAL A 93 5.46 -2.45 8.83
C VAL A 93 4.24 -3.33 8.61
N LEU A 94 3.90 -3.59 7.34
CA LEU A 94 2.79 -4.48 6.99
C LEU A 94 3.02 -5.89 7.52
N VAL A 95 4.22 -6.44 7.33
CA VAL A 95 4.58 -7.77 7.82
C VAL A 95 4.42 -7.85 9.34
N LEU A 96 4.99 -6.90 10.09
CA LEU A 96 4.87 -6.86 11.54
C LEU A 96 3.42 -6.74 12.01
N SER A 97 2.61 -5.90 11.36
CA SER A 97 1.20 -5.72 11.68
C SER A 97 0.39 -7.00 11.43
N VAL A 98 0.61 -7.65 10.29
CA VAL A 98 -0.05 -8.91 9.94
C VAL A 98 0.37 -10.04 10.89
N SER A 99 1.64 -10.11 11.33
CA SER A 99 2.12 -11.13 12.26
C SER A 99 1.41 -11.10 13.61
N TYR A 100 0.87 -9.95 14.03
CA TYR A 100 0.09 -9.84 15.27
C TYR A 100 -1.35 -10.37 15.13
N THR A 101 -1.83 -10.59 13.90
CA THR A 101 -3.21 -10.98 13.59
C THR A 101 -3.72 -12.22 14.36
N PRO A 102 -2.95 -13.33 14.46
CA PRO A 102 -3.42 -14.54 15.13
C PRO A 102 -3.81 -14.34 16.60
N SER A 103 -3.21 -13.35 17.28
CA SER A 103 -3.55 -13.03 18.68
C SER A 103 -4.99 -12.52 18.87
N ARG A 104 -5.67 -12.16 17.78
CA ARG A 104 -7.04 -11.61 17.79
C ARG A 104 -8.11 -12.61 17.35
N TRP A 105 -7.72 -13.83 17.01
CA TRP A 105 -8.67 -14.87 16.60
C TRP A 105 -9.59 -15.25 17.75
N LYS A 106 -10.86 -15.47 17.45
CA LYS A 106 -11.89 -15.86 18.42
C LYS A 106 -12.36 -17.29 18.22
N GLU A 107 -12.37 -17.76 16.97
CA GLU A 107 -12.92 -19.06 16.61
C GLU A 107 -11.82 -20.12 16.48
N ASN A 108 -10.63 -19.74 16.02
CA ASN A 108 -9.54 -20.67 15.76
C ASN A 108 -8.35 -20.45 16.72
N VAL A 109 -8.63 -20.52 18.03
CA VAL A 109 -7.62 -20.34 19.08
C VAL A 109 -6.94 -21.69 19.34
N TRP A 110 -5.64 -21.79 19.05
CA TRP A 110 -4.82 -22.97 19.38
C TRP A 110 -4.46 -22.99 20.86
#